data_AF-A0A251YBB4-F1
#
_entry.id   AF-A0A251YBB4-F1
#
_cell.length_a   1.000
_cell.length_b   1.000
_cell.length_c   1.000
_cell.angle_alpha   90.00
_cell.angle_beta   90.00
_cell.angle_gamma   90.00
#
_symmetry.space_group_name_H-M   'P 1'
#
loop_
_entity.id
_entity.type
_entity.pdbx_description
1 polymer ?
#
loop_
_entity_poly.entity_id
_entity_poly.type
_entity_poly.pdbx_seq_one_letter_code
_entity_poly.pdbx_strand_id
1 'polypeptide(L)'
;MTPPPSSTPSATEPTTADAHDGDVAPGAYDLVVVSNRLPVDRVVAPDGTTSWRHSPGGLVTALEPVMRANEGAWVGWPGIADHDVEPFVDAGISIIPVTLTEQDLAEYYEGFSNDTLWPLYHDVIAQPSYHREWWDTYVTVNQRFADAAAKAAAPGATVWVQDYQLQLVPKMLREQRPDLTIGFFNHIPFPPYGIYSQLPWRTQIIEGLLGADVIGFQRVADAGNFTRAVRRLFGYTTRGSTVDVPVRGGIPLTVPGTKPSKPVRELRTRQVVAKHYPISIDARSYEEMAKDPAIQERARQIRADLGDPKTILLGVDRLDYTKGIGHRLKAFGELLAEGRVTVEDATLVQVASPSRERVETYKQLRDEIELTVGRINGDYGSISHTAISYLHHGYPREEMVALCLAADVMLVTALRDGMNLVAKEYVATKHSNEGVLVLSEFAGAADELKAALLVNPHDIEGLKEAILRAIEMPKAEQRKRMRSLRKRVFENDVAAWSSSFLADLGRTHAASIHEGPDEEVVEPLMDEGW
;
A
#
# COMPACT_ATOMS: atom_id res chain seq x y z
N MET A 1 -5.92 -64.82 -9.12
CA MET A 1 -7.12 -63.97 -9.24
C MET A 1 -6.90 -62.80 -8.29
N THR A 2 -6.48 -61.69 -8.87
CA THR A 2 -5.93 -60.51 -8.18
C THR A 2 -6.80 -59.34 -8.61
N PRO A 3 -7.30 -58.49 -7.68
CA PRO A 3 -8.21 -57.41 -8.04
C PRO A 3 -7.45 -56.26 -8.74
N PRO A 4 -8.13 -55.44 -9.56
CA PRO A 4 -7.50 -54.39 -10.35
C PRO A 4 -7.19 -53.14 -9.49
N PRO A 5 -6.18 -52.32 -9.87
CA PRO A 5 -5.87 -51.09 -9.16
C PRO A 5 -6.87 -49.98 -9.49
N SER A 6 -7.26 -49.25 -8.44
CA SER A 6 -8.10 -48.06 -8.48
C SER A 6 -7.33 -46.86 -9.05
N SER A 7 -7.88 -46.24 -10.08
CA SER A 7 -7.43 -44.95 -10.62
C SER A 7 -7.95 -43.80 -9.76
N THR A 8 -7.06 -43.12 -9.06
CA THR A 8 -7.28 -41.79 -8.46
C THR A 8 -7.10 -40.73 -9.56
N PRO A 9 -7.94 -39.69 -9.64
CA PRO A 9 -7.69 -38.57 -10.54
C PRO A 9 -6.56 -37.71 -9.96
N SER A 10 -5.52 -37.51 -10.77
CA SER A 10 -4.37 -36.63 -10.48
C SER A 10 -4.87 -35.23 -10.14
N ALA A 11 -4.45 -34.72 -8.98
CA ALA A 11 -4.53 -33.31 -8.67
C ALA A 11 -3.72 -32.53 -9.72
N THR A 12 -4.31 -31.45 -10.25
CA THR A 12 -3.62 -30.46 -11.08
C THR A 12 -2.53 -29.80 -10.27
N GLU A 13 -1.28 -30.00 -10.69
CA GLU A 13 -0.09 -29.31 -10.16
C GLU A 13 -0.23 -27.78 -10.34
N PRO A 14 0.30 -26.97 -9.41
CA PRO A 14 0.42 -25.53 -9.62
C PRO A 14 1.38 -25.30 -10.78
N THR A 15 0.92 -24.54 -11.78
CA THR A 15 1.70 -24.17 -12.97
C THR A 15 2.91 -23.34 -12.56
N THR A 16 4.09 -23.97 -12.59
CA THR A 16 5.38 -23.30 -12.61
C THR A 16 5.49 -22.55 -13.94
N ALA A 17 5.37 -21.22 -13.91
CA ALA A 17 5.69 -20.40 -15.08
C ALA A 17 7.21 -20.42 -15.26
N ASP A 18 7.67 -21.01 -16.36
CA ASP A 18 9.07 -20.91 -16.79
C ASP A 18 9.38 -19.45 -17.12
N ALA A 19 10.32 -18.85 -16.40
CA ALA A 19 10.86 -17.54 -16.72
C ALA A 19 11.59 -17.65 -18.07
N HIS A 20 10.98 -17.13 -19.13
CA HIS A 20 11.63 -17.07 -20.43
C HIS A 20 12.69 -15.96 -20.44
N ASP A 21 13.86 -16.30 -21.02
CA ASP A 21 14.99 -15.41 -21.32
C ASP A 21 14.56 -14.39 -22.40
N GLY A 22 13.74 -13.41 -22.01
CA GLY A 22 13.33 -12.29 -22.85
C GLY A 22 14.31 -11.14 -22.64
N ASP A 23 15.08 -10.82 -23.67
CA ASP A 23 16.01 -9.69 -23.68
C ASP A 23 15.24 -8.38 -23.37
N VAL A 24 15.44 -7.80 -22.19
CA VAL A 24 14.83 -6.52 -21.77
C VAL A 24 15.59 -5.39 -22.47
N ALA A 25 15.03 -4.89 -23.58
CA ALA A 25 15.65 -3.81 -24.34
C ALA A 25 15.62 -2.47 -23.55
N PRO A 26 16.75 -1.76 -23.41
CA PRO A 26 16.79 -0.43 -22.82
C PRO A 26 15.90 0.56 -23.61
N GLY A 27 15.15 1.41 -22.90
CA GLY A 27 14.34 2.48 -23.50
C GLY A 27 13.14 2.00 -24.31
N ALA A 28 12.57 0.83 -23.99
CA ALA A 28 11.53 0.19 -24.78
C ALA A 28 10.10 0.35 -24.24
N TYR A 29 9.92 0.88 -23.02
CA TYR A 29 8.62 0.82 -22.34
C TYR A 29 7.93 2.18 -22.20
N ASP A 30 6.70 2.26 -22.71
CA ASP A 30 5.84 3.45 -22.61
C ASP A 30 5.23 3.63 -21.21
N LEU A 31 5.15 2.55 -20.43
CA LEU A 31 4.74 2.57 -19.02
C LEU A 31 5.79 1.87 -18.16
N VAL A 32 6.32 2.58 -17.16
CA VAL A 32 7.23 2.04 -16.15
C VAL A 32 6.67 2.26 -14.75
N VAL A 33 6.44 1.19 -13.99
CA VAL A 33 6.11 1.26 -12.56
C VAL A 33 7.38 1.10 -11.76
N VAL A 34 7.54 1.93 -10.72
CA VAL A 34 8.71 1.90 -9.82
C VAL A 34 8.23 1.76 -8.40
N SER A 35 8.55 0.64 -7.73
CA SER A 35 8.20 0.42 -6.32
C SER A 35 9.35 -0.24 -5.58
N ASN A 36 9.42 -0.06 -4.26
CA ASN A 36 10.50 -0.63 -3.46
C ASN A 36 10.68 -2.14 -3.67
N ARG A 37 9.59 -2.91 -3.74
CA ARG A 37 9.62 -4.36 -4.01
C ARG A 37 9.16 -4.64 -5.44
N LEU A 38 9.69 -5.70 -6.04
CA LEU A 38 9.14 -6.32 -7.25
C LEU A 38 7.77 -6.96 -6.98
N PRO A 39 6.98 -7.27 -8.03
CA PRO A 39 5.72 -8.02 -7.90
C PRO A 39 5.92 -9.52 -7.67
N VAL A 40 7.17 -9.95 -7.55
CA VAL A 40 7.58 -11.33 -7.34
C VAL A 40 8.66 -11.41 -6.26
N ASP A 41 8.58 -12.46 -5.45
CA ASP A 41 9.57 -12.86 -4.47
C ASP A 41 10.33 -14.07 -4.99
N ARG A 42 11.66 -14.05 -4.87
CA ARG A 42 12.47 -15.24 -5.13
C ARG A 42 12.31 -16.24 -3.99
N VAL A 43 11.93 -17.46 -4.35
CA VAL A 43 11.82 -18.61 -3.46
C VAL A 43 12.97 -19.57 -3.77
N VAL A 44 13.71 -19.95 -2.74
CA VAL A 44 14.74 -20.99 -2.84
C VAL A 44 14.19 -22.24 -2.18
N ALA A 45 13.98 -23.30 -2.96
CA ALA A 45 13.52 -24.58 -2.45
C ALA A 45 14.64 -25.29 -1.66
N PRO A 46 14.31 -26.27 -0.79
CA PRO A 46 15.30 -27.00 0.00
C PRO A 46 16.37 -27.72 -0.82
N ASP A 47 16.09 -28.03 -2.09
CA ASP A 47 17.02 -28.63 -3.05
C ASP A 47 17.94 -27.60 -3.75
N GLY A 48 17.82 -26.32 -3.39
CA GLY A 48 18.59 -25.22 -3.95
C GLY A 48 18.03 -24.63 -5.25
N THR A 49 16.92 -25.17 -5.77
CA THR A 49 16.28 -24.61 -6.97
C THR A 49 15.62 -23.27 -6.66
N THR A 50 15.70 -22.33 -7.60
CA THR A 50 15.17 -20.98 -7.43
C THR A 50 13.97 -20.78 -8.32
N SER A 51 12.85 -20.38 -7.73
CA SER A 51 11.63 -20.01 -8.45
C SER A 51 11.18 -18.60 -8.04
N TRP A 52 10.29 -18.02 -8.82
CA TRP A 52 9.63 -16.76 -8.50
C TRP A 52 8.19 -17.05 -8.11
N ARG A 53 7.74 -16.43 -7.02
CA ARG A 53 6.34 -16.47 -6.59
C ARG A 53 5.82 -15.05 -6.55
N HIS A 54 4.59 -14.82 -6.98
CA HIS A 54 3.96 -13.51 -6.81
C HIS A 54 4.04 -13.02 -5.35
N SER A 55 4.52 -11.78 -5.19
CA SER A 55 4.64 -11.16 -3.89
C SER A 55 3.25 -10.89 -3.30
N PRO A 56 2.99 -11.28 -2.05
CA PRO A 56 1.74 -10.96 -1.39
C PRO A 56 1.69 -9.45 -1.12
N GLY A 57 0.78 -8.71 -1.76
CA GLY A 57 0.64 -7.29 -1.50
C GLY A 57 -0.41 -6.58 -2.35
N GLY A 58 -1.18 -5.70 -1.72
CA GLY A 58 -2.27 -4.97 -2.38
C GLY A 58 -1.82 -4.06 -3.53
N LEU A 59 -0.57 -3.59 -3.55
CA LEU A 59 0.00 -2.83 -4.66
C LEU A 59 0.18 -3.68 -5.93
N VAL A 60 0.71 -4.89 -5.77
CA VAL A 60 0.99 -5.81 -6.89
C VAL A 60 -0.33 -6.19 -7.55
N THR A 61 -1.28 -6.68 -6.76
CA THR A 61 -2.63 -7.02 -7.22
C THR A 61 -3.34 -5.82 -7.86
N ALA A 62 -3.06 -4.60 -7.40
CA ALA A 62 -3.66 -3.39 -7.94
C ALA A 62 -3.13 -2.98 -9.32
N LEU A 63 -1.83 -3.14 -9.54
CA LEU A 63 -1.16 -2.64 -10.73
C LEU A 63 -0.97 -3.69 -11.82
N GLU A 64 -0.96 -4.98 -11.47
CA GLU A 64 -0.76 -6.08 -12.43
C GLU A 64 -1.69 -6.04 -13.65
N PRO A 65 -3.02 -5.79 -13.53
CA PRO A 65 -3.90 -5.68 -14.70
C PRO A 65 -3.54 -4.49 -15.62
N VAL A 66 -3.09 -3.38 -15.03
CA VAL A 66 -2.65 -2.18 -15.76
C VAL A 66 -1.35 -2.47 -16.50
N MET A 67 -0.41 -3.15 -15.84
CA MET A 67 0.88 -3.51 -16.42
C MET A 67 0.73 -4.45 -17.60
N ARG A 68 -0.11 -5.49 -17.47
CA ARG A 68 -0.40 -6.42 -18.57
C ARG A 68 -1.04 -5.74 -19.77
N ALA A 69 -1.93 -4.78 -19.55
CA ALA A 69 -2.59 -4.06 -20.64
C ALA A 69 -1.66 -3.13 -21.44
N ASN A 70 -0.49 -2.77 -20.89
CA ASN A 70 0.46 -1.81 -21.49
C ASN A 70 1.82 -2.43 -21.82
N GLU A 71 1.99 -3.75 -21.67
CA GLU A 71 3.29 -4.44 -21.81
C GLU A 71 4.42 -3.73 -21.05
N GLY A 72 4.10 -3.20 -19.85
CA GLY A 72 4.96 -2.27 -19.13
C GLY A 72 6.13 -2.94 -18.40
N ALA A 73 7.08 -2.10 -17.95
CA ALA A 73 8.21 -2.54 -17.12
C ALA A 73 8.00 -2.20 -15.63
N TRP A 74 8.45 -3.11 -14.76
CA TRP A 74 8.41 -2.96 -13.31
C TRP A 74 9.82 -2.92 -12.72
N VAL A 75 10.19 -1.77 -12.17
CA VAL A 75 11.47 -1.55 -11.48
C VAL A 75 11.29 -1.76 -9.98
N GLY A 76 12.11 -2.60 -9.36
CA GLY A 76 12.02 -2.89 -7.92
C GLY A 76 13.12 -3.77 -7.36
N TRP A 77 13.25 -3.83 -6.03
CA TRP A 77 14.18 -4.75 -5.38
C TRP A 77 13.61 -6.18 -5.31
N PRO A 78 14.39 -7.22 -5.68
CA PRO A 78 13.94 -8.63 -5.72
C PRO A 78 13.76 -9.30 -4.36
N GLY A 79 14.01 -8.58 -3.26
CA GLY A 79 13.76 -9.09 -1.92
C GLY A 79 14.92 -9.86 -1.28
N ILE A 80 16.07 -9.91 -1.95
CA ILE A 80 17.30 -10.55 -1.47
C ILE A 80 18.44 -9.53 -1.54
N ALA A 81 19.24 -9.46 -0.47
CA ALA A 81 20.40 -8.58 -0.38
C ALA A 81 21.57 -9.11 -1.20
N ASP A 82 22.45 -8.21 -1.66
CA ASP A 82 23.76 -8.53 -2.26
C ASP A 82 23.69 -9.52 -3.43
N HIS A 83 22.60 -9.47 -4.19
CA HIS A 83 22.38 -10.35 -5.33
C HIS A 83 21.96 -9.54 -6.55
N ASP A 84 22.81 -9.56 -7.57
CA ASP A 84 22.46 -9.06 -8.89
C ASP A 84 21.54 -10.06 -9.57
N VAL A 85 20.37 -9.60 -9.98
CA VAL A 85 19.39 -10.38 -10.72
C VAL A 85 19.24 -9.71 -12.07
N GLU A 86 19.49 -10.46 -13.14
CA GLU A 86 19.29 -9.96 -14.50
C GLU A 86 17.80 -9.69 -14.75
N PRO A 87 17.46 -8.70 -15.59
CA PRO A 87 16.07 -8.47 -16.00
C PRO A 87 15.44 -9.71 -16.64
N PHE A 88 14.14 -9.92 -16.42
CA PHE A 88 13.40 -11.07 -16.96
C PHE A 88 11.94 -10.71 -17.23
N VAL A 89 11.18 -11.61 -17.85
CA VAL A 89 9.73 -11.43 -18.07
C VAL A 89 8.95 -12.39 -17.18
N ASP A 90 7.97 -11.86 -16.44
CA ASP A 90 7.03 -12.64 -15.64
C ASP A 90 5.60 -12.25 -15.98
N ALA A 91 4.77 -13.24 -16.35
CA ALA A 91 3.35 -13.07 -16.68
C ALA A 91 3.03 -11.89 -17.63
N GLY A 92 3.92 -11.61 -18.60
CA GLY A 92 3.80 -10.54 -19.58
C GLY A 92 4.30 -9.16 -19.12
N ILE A 93 4.95 -9.08 -17.95
CA ILE A 93 5.51 -7.86 -17.38
C ILE A 93 7.04 -7.98 -17.41
N SER A 94 7.72 -6.95 -17.92
CA SER A 94 9.18 -6.90 -17.87
C SER A 94 9.64 -6.49 -16.47
N ILE A 95 10.42 -7.33 -15.81
CA ILE A 95 10.90 -7.18 -14.45
C ILE A 95 12.33 -6.65 -14.49
N ILE A 96 12.57 -5.52 -13.83
CA ILE A 96 13.86 -4.81 -13.79
C ILE A 96 14.33 -4.72 -12.34
N PRO A 97 15.20 -5.65 -11.90
CA PRO A 97 15.67 -5.69 -10.52
C PRO A 97 16.60 -4.51 -10.19
N VAL A 98 16.49 -4.00 -8.95
CA VAL A 98 17.44 -3.06 -8.35
C VAL A 98 18.18 -3.76 -7.21
N THR A 99 19.49 -3.91 -7.35
CA THR A 99 20.33 -4.53 -6.32
C THR A 99 20.48 -3.62 -5.11
N LEU A 100 20.22 -4.18 -3.94
CA LEU A 100 20.43 -3.55 -2.64
C LEU A 100 21.36 -4.43 -1.80
N THR A 101 22.36 -3.81 -1.19
CA THR A 101 23.26 -4.48 -0.24
C THR A 101 22.59 -4.66 1.12
N GLU A 102 23.14 -5.51 1.99
CA GLU A 102 22.69 -5.58 3.39
C GLU A 102 22.72 -4.22 4.09
N GLN A 103 23.73 -3.39 3.81
CA GLN A 103 23.83 -2.04 4.37
C GLN A 103 22.71 -1.13 3.84
N ASP A 104 22.41 -1.19 2.54
CA ASP A 104 21.29 -0.43 1.96
C ASP A 104 19.97 -0.82 2.63
N LEU A 105 19.75 -2.11 2.89
CA LEU A 105 18.53 -2.56 3.57
C LEU A 105 18.46 -2.05 5.02
N ALA A 106 19.56 -2.12 5.76
CA ALA A 106 19.62 -1.65 7.13
C ALA A 106 19.35 -0.14 7.22
N GLU A 107 19.95 0.67 6.35
CA GLU A 107 19.91 2.13 6.46
C GLU A 107 18.76 2.79 5.67
N TYR A 108 18.49 2.36 4.44
CA TYR A 108 17.41 2.94 3.63
C TYR A 108 16.04 2.33 3.96
N TYR A 109 15.94 1.00 4.07
CA TYR A 109 14.65 0.34 4.24
C TYR A 109 14.25 0.21 5.71
N GLU A 110 15.09 -0.39 6.54
CA GLU A 110 14.83 -0.58 7.97
C GLU A 110 14.95 0.76 8.72
N GLY A 111 16.01 1.52 8.48
CA GLY A 111 16.25 2.85 9.05
C GLY A 111 15.33 3.93 8.50
N PHE A 112 15.73 4.61 7.42
CA PHE A 112 15.03 5.82 6.96
C PHE A 112 13.56 5.58 6.61
N SER A 113 13.26 4.50 5.89
CA SER A 113 11.88 4.23 5.47
C SER A 113 11.01 3.81 6.65
N ASN A 114 11.44 2.81 7.43
CA ASN A 114 10.56 2.17 8.43
C ASN A 114 10.75 2.65 9.88
N ASP A 115 11.85 3.33 10.21
CA ASP A 115 12.12 3.91 11.54
C ASP A 115 12.13 5.46 11.55
N THR A 116 12.24 6.12 10.39
CA THR A 116 12.03 7.57 10.25
C THR A 116 10.67 7.92 9.66
N LEU A 117 10.43 7.58 8.39
CA LEU A 117 9.26 8.04 7.64
C LEU A 117 7.96 7.37 8.10
N TRP A 118 7.96 6.04 8.27
CA TRP A 118 6.77 5.30 8.67
C TRP A 118 6.18 5.79 10.00
N PRO A 119 6.92 5.83 11.13
CA PRO A 119 6.37 6.36 12.39
C PRO A 119 5.94 7.82 12.27
N LEU A 120 6.72 8.66 11.59
CA LEU A 120 6.40 10.07 11.41
C LEU A 120 5.07 10.28 10.64
N TYR A 121 4.86 9.52 9.57
CA TYR A 121 3.68 9.66 8.71
C TYR A 121 2.43 9.02 9.33
N HIS A 122 2.62 8.11 10.29
CA HIS A 122 1.54 7.50 11.07
C HIS A 122 1.39 8.17 12.44
N ASP A 123 1.36 9.51 12.45
CA ASP A 123 1.05 10.34 13.61
C ASP A 123 1.97 10.12 14.84
N VAL A 124 3.22 9.67 14.63
CA VAL A 124 4.20 9.47 15.71
C VAL A 124 3.71 8.45 16.76
N ILE A 125 2.93 7.44 16.33
CA ILE A 125 2.48 6.33 17.20
C ILE A 125 3.69 5.65 17.85
N ALA A 126 4.77 5.48 17.08
CA ALA A 126 6.11 5.20 17.58
C ALA A 126 7.00 6.43 17.35
N GLN A 127 8.01 6.60 18.18
CA GLN A 127 8.95 7.71 18.06
C GLN A 127 9.86 7.52 16.83
N PRO A 128 9.90 8.45 15.87
CA PRO A 128 10.81 8.38 14.73
C PRO A 128 12.26 8.66 15.17
N SER A 129 13.19 7.91 14.60
CA SER A 129 14.63 8.15 14.75
C SER A 129 15.15 8.96 13.56
N TYR A 130 16.13 9.85 13.79
CA TYR A 130 16.69 10.71 12.74
C TYR A 130 18.21 10.53 12.66
N HIS A 131 18.67 9.84 11.62
CA HIS A 131 20.08 9.52 11.39
C HIS A 131 20.52 10.02 10.02
N ARG A 132 21.68 10.68 9.96
CA ARG A 132 22.16 11.30 8.72
C ARG A 132 22.64 10.25 7.72
N GLU A 133 23.33 9.24 8.21
CA GLU A 133 23.75 8.06 7.49
C GLU A 133 22.57 7.38 6.77
N TRP A 134 21.42 7.25 7.45
CA TRP A 134 20.21 6.69 6.83
C TRP A 134 19.66 7.57 5.71
N TRP A 135 19.70 8.89 5.89
CA TRP A 135 19.31 9.82 4.82
C TRP A 135 20.25 9.74 3.62
N ASP A 136 21.57 9.71 3.84
CA ASP A 136 22.56 9.67 2.76
C ASP A 136 22.40 8.37 1.95
N THR A 137 22.13 7.25 2.61
CA THR A 137 21.79 5.98 1.94
C THR A 137 20.41 6.02 1.27
N TYR A 138 19.42 6.69 1.87
CA TYR A 138 18.11 6.88 1.24
C TYR A 138 18.19 7.64 -0.09
N VAL A 139 19.00 8.71 -0.13
CA VAL A 139 19.30 9.45 -1.36
C VAL A 139 20.00 8.55 -2.38
N THR A 140 21.03 7.81 -1.95
CA THR A 140 21.81 6.92 -2.83
C THR A 140 20.94 5.84 -3.45
N VAL A 141 20.08 5.19 -2.67
CA VAL A 141 19.16 4.16 -3.16
C VAL A 141 18.12 4.77 -4.09
N ASN A 142 17.50 5.91 -3.74
CA ASN A 142 16.55 6.60 -4.63
C ASN A 142 17.19 6.95 -5.99
N GLN A 143 18.47 7.33 -6.01
CA GLN A 143 19.20 7.59 -7.26
C GLN A 143 19.30 6.33 -8.11
N ARG A 144 19.65 5.17 -7.54
CA ARG A 144 19.72 3.90 -8.28
C ARG A 144 18.36 3.51 -8.89
N PHE A 145 17.27 3.71 -8.15
CA PHE A 145 15.92 3.49 -8.66
C PHE A 145 15.57 4.45 -9.81
N ALA A 146 15.95 5.73 -9.70
CA ALA A 146 15.76 6.71 -10.77
C ALA A 146 16.56 6.33 -12.02
N ASP A 147 17.81 5.89 -11.88
CA ASP A 147 18.67 5.49 -12.99
C ASP A 147 18.11 4.24 -13.71
N ALA A 148 17.64 3.25 -12.95
CA ALA A 148 17.00 2.05 -13.51
C ALA A 148 15.71 2.41 -14.28
N ALA A 149 14.87 3.28 -13.72
CA ALA A 149 13.66 3.76 -14.39
C ALA A 149 13.99 4.57 -15.66
N ALA A 150 14.99 5.45 -15.61
CA ALA A 150 15.43 6.25 -16.75
C ALA A 150 15.96 5.38 -17.90
N LYS A 151 16.66 4.28 -17.59
CA LYS A 151 17.16 3.30 -18.56
C LYS A 151 16.02 2.48 -19.19
N ALA A 152 14.97 2.17 -18.43
CA ALA A 152 13.83 1.39 -18.92
C ALA A 152 12.88 2.21 -19.81
N ALA A 153 12.62 3.46 -19.42
CA ALA A 153 11.57 4.29 -20.01
C ALA A 153 11.90 4.73 -21.45
N ALA A 154 10.96 4.51 -22.37
CA ALA A 154 11.02 5.04 -23.75
C ALA A 154 10.96 6.58 -23.78
N PRO A 155 11.32 7.25 -24.90
CA PRO A 155 11.12 8.68 -25.06
C PRO A 155 9.64 9.08 -24.85
N GLY A 156 9.39 10.04 -23.96
CA GLY A 156 8.03 10.51 -23.66
C GLY A 156 7.18 9.56 -22.80
N ALA A 157 7.78 8.47 -22.28
CA ALA A 157 7.06 7.46 -21.51
C ALA A 157 6.45 8.01 -20.20
N THR A 158 5.50 7.23 -19.68
CA THR A 158 4.88 7.45 -18.37
C THR A 158 5.61 6.62 -17.32
N VAL A 159 6.09 7.27 -16.26
CA VAL A 159 6.71 6.61 -15.10
C VAL A 159 5.86 6.83 -13.86
N TRP A 160 5.42 5.74 -13.22
CA TRP A 160 4.56 5.79 -12.05
C TRP A 160 5.29 5.24 -10.81
N VAL A 161 5.81 6.17 -10.01
CA VAL A 161 6.56 5.91 -8.78
C VAL A 161 5.61 5.64 -7.61
N GLN A 162 5.91 4.62 -6.82
CA GLN A 162 5.09 4.15 -5.72
C GLN A 162 5.78 4.36 -4.37
N ASP A 163 5.05 5.05 -3.50
CA ASP A 163 5.16 5.02 -2.05
C ASP A 163 6.37 5.72 -1.40
N TYR A 164 6.31 5.83 -0.07
CA TYR A 164 7.17 6.67 0.77
C TYR A 164 8.66 6.33 0.71
N GLN A 165 9.04 5.14 0.24
CA GLN A 165 10.45 4.77 0.12
C GLN A 165 11.13 5.49 -1.07
N LEU A 166 10.36 5.94 -2.06
CA LEU A 166 10.87 6.47 -3.32
C LEU A 166 10.50 7.94 -3.56
N GLN A 167 10.40 8.74 -2.50
CA GLN A 167 9.91 10.13 -2.58
C GLN A 167 10.86 11.08 -3.32
N LEU A 168 12.13 10.71 -3.55
CA LEU A 168 13.10 11.54 -4.27
C LEU A 168 13.20 11.21 -5.75
N VAL A 169 12.78 9.99 -6.13
CA VAL A 169 12.82 9.50 -7.51
C VAL A 169 12.17 10.46 -8.51
N PRO A 170 10.99 11.09 -8.25
CA PRO A 170 10.37 11.94 -9.26
C PRO A 170 11.24 13.13 -9.69
N LYS A 171 11.93 13.79 -8.74
CA LYS A 171 12.85 14.89 -9.06
C LYS A 171 14.11 14.37 -9.76
N MET A 172 14.74 13.33 -9.21
CA MET A 172 15.96 12.73 -9.77
C MET A 172 15.74 12.26 -11.21
N LEU A 173 14.58 11.66 -11.49
CA LEU A 173 14.21 11.20 -12.81
C LEU A 173 13.96 12.37 -13.77
N ARG A 174 13.25 13.42 -13.34
CA ARG A 174 13.01 14.60 -14.19
C ARG A 174 14.30 15.34 -14.57
N GLU A 175 15.29 15.37 -13.67
CA GLU A 175 16.60 15.98 -13.94
C GLU A 175 17.37 15.22 -15.03
N GLN A 176 17.21 13.89 -15.09
CA GLN A 176 17.82 13.05 -16.12
C GLN A 176 17.01 13.00 -17.43
N ARG A 177 15.69 12.98 -17.31
CA ARG A 177 14.73 12.69 -18.38
C ARG A 177 13.55 13.67 -18.31
N PRO A 178 13.75 14.93 -18.76
CA PRO A 178 12.71 15.96 -18.71
C PRO A 178 11.54 15.69 -19.66
N ASP A 179 11.68 14.74 -20.59
CA ASP A 179 10.66 14.29 -21.54
C ASP A 179 9.58 13.41 -20.90
N LEU A 180 9.84 12.82 -19.73
CA LEU A 180 8.93 11.86 -19.11
C LEU A 180 7.74 12.53 -18.43
N THR A 181 6.62 11.80 -18.44
CA THR A 181 5.44 12.10 -17.62
C THR A 181 5.52 11.30 -16.34
N ILE A 182 5.57 11.96 -15.19
CA ILE A 182 5.92 11.31 -13.92
C ILE A 182 4.74 11.39 -12.94
N GLY A 183 4.21 10.23 -12.55
CA GLY A 183 3.25 10.08 -11.46
C GLY A 183 3.95 9.62 -10.18
N PHE A 184 3.50 10.11 -9.03
CA PHE A 184 3.84 9.57 -7.71
C PHE A 184 2.55 9.24 -6.95
N PHE A 185 2.49 8.11 -6.26
CA PHE A 185 1.37 7.79 -5.37
C PHE A 185 1.85 7.39 -3.96
N ASN A 186 1.38 8.09 -2.93
CA ASN A 186 1.68 7.79 -1.52
C ASN A 186 0.63 6.83 -0.96
N HIS A 187 1.02 5.61 -0.59
CA HIS A 187 0.06 4.60 -0.11
C HIS A 187 -0.24 4.73 1.39
N ILE A 188 0.65 5.38 2.13
CA ILE A 188 0.50 5.70 3.55
C ILE A 188 -0.14 7.10 3.73
N PRO A 189 -0.58 7.46 4.95
CA PRO A 189 -1.06 8.82 5.22
C PRO A 189 0.03 9.88 4.97
N PHE A 190 -0.39 11.12 4.73
CA PHE A 190 0.54 12.26 4.71
C PHE A 190 0.26 13.15 5.93
N PRO A 191 1.22 13.27 6.87
CA PRO A 191 0.94 13.83 8.19
C PRO A 191 0.66 15.34 8.12
N PRO A 192 -0.12 15.90 9.08
CA PRO A 192 -0.26 17.34 9.22
C PRO A 192 1.10 18.03 9.39
N TYR A 193 1.22 19.28 8.91
CA TYR A 193 2.50 19.99 8.89
C TYR A 193 3.19 20.09 10.27
N GLY A 194 2.43 20.18 11.37
CA GLY A 194 3.00 20.22 12.72
C GLY A 194 3.82 18.97 13.06
N ILE A 195 3.39 17.80 12.59
CA ILE A 195 4.14 16.54 12.72
C ILE A 195 5.23 16.49 11.66
N TYR A 196 4.87 16.71 10.39
CA TYR A 196 5.80 16.65 9.26
C TYR A 196 7.05 17.52 9.44
N SER A 197 6.90 18.70 10.04
CA SER A 197 7.99 19.67 10.24
C SER A 197 9.11 19.19 11.15
N GLN A 198 8.91 18.08 11.89
CA GLN A 198 9.97 17.44 12.68
C GLN A 198 11.06 16.82 11.80
N LEU A 199 10.75 16.42 10.56
CA LEU A 199 11.72 15.78 9.66
C LEU A 199 12.85 16.77 9.30
N PRO A 200 14.13 16.41 9.55
CA PRO A 200 15.25 17.27 9.18
C PRO A 200 15.31 17.56 7.67
N TRP A 201 14.99 16.55 6.85
CA TRP A 201 15.03 16.61 5.37
C TRP A 201 13.67 16.91 4.73
N ARG A 202 12.75 17.54 5.47
CA ARG A 202 11.40 17.90 5.00
C ARG A 202 11.39 18.69 3.69
N THR A 203 12.36 19.58 3.48
CA THR A 203 12.44 20.39 2.26
C THR A 203 12.77 19.49 1.07
N GLN A 204 13.78 18.63 1.21
CA GLN A 204 14.26 17.73 0.17
C GLN A 204 13.20 16.69 -0.22
N ILE A 205 12.43 16.17 0.74
CA ILE A 205 11.33 15.25 0.46
C ILE A 205 10.23 15.94 -0.37
N ILE A 206 9.78 17.14 0.03
CA ILE A 206 8.77 17.86 -0.77
C ILE A 206 9.32 18.22 -2.16
N GLU A 207 10.58 18.64 -2.26
CA GLU A 207 11.23 18.90 -3.55
C GLU A 207 11.27 17.66 -4.43
N GLY A 208 11.60 16.50 -3.85
CA GLY A 208 11.56 15.19 -4.50
C GLY A 208 10.19 14.90 -5.12
N LEU A 209 9.15 15.02 -4.31
CA LEU A 209 7.76 14.80 -4.71
C LEU A 209 7.29 15.79 -5.78
N LEU A 210 7.67 17.08 -5.65
CA LEU A 210 7.37 18.11 -6.65
C LEU A 210 8.11 17.91 -7.98
N GLY A 211 8.92 16.86 -8.13
CA GLY A 211 9.38 16.37 -9.43
C GLY A 211 8.30 15.67 -10.25
N ALA A 212 7.20 15.19 -9.63
CA ALA A 212 6.09 14.57 -10.35
C ALA A 212 5.18 15.60 -11.05
N ASP A 213 4.43 15.16 -12.06
CA ASP A 213 3.30 15.88 -12.69
C ASP A 213 2.00 15.67 -11.90
N VAL A 214 1.78 14.44 -11.41
CA VAL A 214 0.65 14.10 -10.54
C VAL A 214 1.15 13.38 -9.28
N ILE A 215 0.71 13.86 -8.12
CA ILE A 215 0.96 13.30 -6.80
C ILE A 215 -0.38 12.85 -6.22
N GLY A 216 -0.53 11.54 -6.06
CA GLY A 216 -1.70 10.89 -5.53
C GLY A 216 -1.58 10.57 -4.04
N PHE A 217 -2.70 10.70 -3.34
CA PHE A 217 -2.84 10.34 -1.93
C PHE A 217 -4.10 9.49 -1.72
N GLN A 218 -4.20 8.80 -0.59
CA GLN A 218 -5.41 8.04 -0.27
C GLN A 218 -6.61 8.94 0.07
N ARG A 219 -6.36 10.00 0.86
CA ARG A 219 -7.43 10.84 1.43
C ARG A 219 -7.32 12.29 1.00
N VAL A 220 -8.46 12.98 1.02
CA VAL A 220 -8.53 14.44 0.79
C VAL A 220 -7.64 15.20 1.80
N ALA A 221 -7.65 14.76 3.06
CA ALA A 221 -6.85 15.38 4.12
C ALA A 221 -5.35 15.28 3.85
N ASP A 222 -4.86 14.16 3.33
CA ASP A 222 -3.45 13.93 3.02
C ASP A 222 -2.96 14.86 1.90
N ALA A 223 -3.73 14.99 0.82
CA ALA A 223 -3.45 15.96 -0.25
C ALA A 223 -3.47 17.41 0.28
N GLY A 224 -4.40 17.73 1.18
CA GLY A 224 -4.48 19.02 1.87
C GLY A 224 -3.27 19.31 2.77
N ASN A 225 -2.75 18.28 3.44
CA ASN A 225 -1.55 18.38 4.27
C ASN A 225 -0.30 18.62 3.41
N PHE A 226 -0.16 17.90 2.30
CA PHE A 226 0.93 18.10 1.34
C PHE A 226 0.95 19.53 0.79
N THR A 227 -0.18 20.01 0.26
CA THR A 227 -0.26 21.39 -0.29
C THR A 227 0.03 22.45 0.78
N ARG A 228 -0.35 22.19 2.05
CA ARG A 228 0.00 23.07 3.18
C ARG A 228 1.50 23.04 3.47
N ALA A 229 2.15 21.88 3.41
CA ALA A 229 3.59 21.75 3.56
C ALA A 229 4.35 22.53 2.47
N VAL A 230 3.91 22.40 1.21
CA VAL A 230 4.47 23.16 0.08
C VAL A 230 4.38 24.67 0.32
N ARG A 231 3.21 25.20 0.69
CA ARG A 231 3.04 26.64 0.98
C ARG A 231 3.94 27.11 2.14
N ARG A 232 4.09 26.29 3.19
CA ARG A 232 4.88 26.64 4.37
C ARG A 232 6.39 26.64 4.11
N LEU A 233 6.87 25.68 3.31
CA LEU A 233 8.30 25.52 3.04
C LEU A 233 8.79 26.43 1.90
N PHE A 234 7.99 26.61 0.85
CA PHE A 234 8.42 27.30 -0.37
C PHE A 234 7.65 28.58 -0.69
N GLY A 235 6.47 28.77 -0.10
CA GLY A 235 5.60 29.91 -0.46
C GLY A 235 4.99 29.82 -1.86
N TYR A 236 4.98 28.63 -2.48
CA TYR A 236 4.40 28.44 -3.81
C TYR A 236 2.89 28.69 -3.81
N THR A 237 2.40 29.18 -4.95
CA THR A 237 0.96 29.40 -5.16
C THR A 237 0.29 28.04 -5.35
N THR A 238 -0.86 27.84 -4.70
CA THR A 238 -1.66 26.65 -4.95
C THR A 238 -3.14 27.00 -5.12
N ARG A 239 -3.78 26.38 -6.11
CA ARG A 239 -5.17 26.61 -6.52
C ARG A 239 -5.91 25.28 -6.58
N GLY A 240 -6.81 25.03 -5.63
CA GLY A 240 -7.44 23.71 -5.50
C GLY A 240 -6.38 22.62 -5.30
N SER A 241 -6.37 21.62 -6.18
CA SER A 241 -5.38 20.53 -6.22
C SER A 241 -4.10 20.87 -6.98
N THR A 242 -3.97 22.06 -7.57
CA THR A 242 -2.80 22.41 -8.40
C THR A 242 -1.80 23.26 -7.62
N VAL A 243 -0.51 22.97 -7.79
CA VAL A 243 0.63 23.71 -7.25
C VAL A 243 1.42 24.31 -8.42
N ASP A 244 1.65 25.62 -8.39
CA ASP A 244 2.48 26.32 -9.37
C ASP A 244 3.95 26.25 -8.91
N VAL A 245 4.73 25.34 -9.50
CA VAL A 245 6.14 25.08 -9.15
C VAL A 245 7.07 25.91 -10.05
N PRO A 246 7.86 26.85 -9.53
CA PRO A 246 8.80 27.63 -10.32
C PRO A 246 9.93 26.75 -10.89
N VAL A 247 10.23 26.91 -12.18
CA VAL A 247 11.24 26.12 -12.89
C VAL A 247 12.28 26.97 -13.62
N ARG A 248 13.50 26.46 -13.75
CA ARG A 248 14.54 26.93 -14.69
C ARG A 248 14.94 25.75 -15.56
N GLY A 249 14.70 25.83 -16.87
CA GLY A 249 14.96 24.72 -17.80
C GLY A 249 14.15 23.45 -17.48
N GLY A 250 12.94 23.60 -16.91
CA GLY A 250 12.09 22.46 -16.52
C GLY A 250 12.36 21.88 -15.12
N ILE A 251 13.45 22.29 -14.46
CA ILE A 251 13.85 21.82 -13.12
C ILE A 251 13.38 22.82 -12.05
N PRO A 252 12.80 22.37 -10.91
CA PRO A 252 12.41 23.25 -9.82
C PRO A 252 13.56 24.14 -9.33
N LEU A 253 13.32 25.45 -9.25
CA LEU A 253 14.27 26.42 -8.70
C LEU A 253 14.21 26.39 -7.17
N THR A 254 15.12 25.68 -6.51
CA THR A 254 15.31 25.86 -5.07
C THR A 254 16.78 26.00 -4.70
N VAL A 255 17.10 27.16 -4.10
CA VAL A 255 18.28 27.30 -3.25
C VAL A 255 17.73 27.32 -1.81
N PRO A 256 18.12 26.38 -0.94
CA PRO A 256 17.68 26.37 0.45
C PRO A 256 18.02 27.70 1.16
N GLY A 257 17.04 28.32 1.82
CA GLY A 257 17.26 29.47 2.70
C GLY A 257 17.47 30.83 2.02
N THR A 258 17.42 30.92 0.69
CA THR A 258 17.43 32.23 -0.01
C THR A 258 16.04 32.54 -0.56
N LYS A 259 15.52 33.71 -0.22
CA LYS A 259 14.38 34.28 -0.95
C LYS A 259 14.84 34.46 -2.40
N PRO A 260 14.06 34.02 -3.40
CA PRO A 260 14.43 34.23 -4.79
C PRO A 260 14.70 35.72 -5.03
N SER A 261 15.80 36.03 -5.71
CA SER A 261 16.23 37.40 -6.00
C SER A 261 15.23 38.16 -6.89
N LYS A 262 14.31 37.43 -7.53
CA LYS A 262 13.13 37.94 -8.23
C LYS A 262 11.85 37.43 -7.57
N PRO A 263 10.74 38.19 -7.62
CA PRO A 263 9.44 37.69 -7.20
C PRO A 263 9.11 36.38 -7.94
N VAL A 264 8.60 35.37 -7.23
CA VAL A 264 8.21 34.05 -7.80
C VAL A 264 7.28 34.20 -9.02
N ARG A 265 6.54 35.30 -9.12
CA ARG A 265 5.65 35.64 -10.25
C ARG A 265 6.35 35.87 -11.59
N GLU A 266 7.66 36.09 -11.62
CA GLU A 266 8.44 36.32 -12.85
C GLU A 266 9.12 35.06 -13.40
N LEU A 267 8.98 33.92 -12.72
CA LEU A 267 9.57 32.65 -13.13
C LEU A 267 8.56 31.83 -13.94
N ARG A 268 9.04 31.10 -14.95
CA ARG A 268 8.24 30.06 -15.62
C ARG A 268 7.84 29.02 -14.56
N THR A 269 6.59 28.59 -14.57
CA THR A 269 6.08 27.60 -13.62
C THR A 269 5.61 26.34 -14.34
N ARG A 270 5.80 25.18 -13.71
CA ARG A 270 5.13 23.92 -14.06
C ARG A 270 3.99 23.66 -13.09
N GLN A 271 2.86 23.17 -13.59
CA GLN A 271 1.73 22.79 -12.74
C GLN A 271 1.90 21.36 -12.24
N VAL A 272 1.79 21.16 -10.94
CA VAL A 272 1.77 19.85 -10.30
C VAL A 272 0.39 19.60 -9.68
N VAL A 273 -0.23 18.47 -10.00
CA VAL A 273 -1.52 18.09 -9.44
C VAL A 273 -1.29 17.25 -8.18
N ALA A 274 -1.81 17.69 -7.04
CA ALA A 274 -1.84 16.95 -5.77
C ALA A 274 -3.29 16.63 -5.38
N LYS A 275 -3.70 15.36 -5.52
CA LYS A 275 -5.10 14.93 -5.41
C LYS A 275 -5.22 13.57 -4.71
N HIS A 276 -6.42 13.27 -4.21
CA HIS A 276 -6.73 11.97 -3.62
C HIS A 276 -7.28 11.00 -4.68
N TYR A 277 -6.83 9.74 -4.62
CA TYR A 277 -7.36 8.61 -5.37
C TYR A 277 -7.37 7.41 -4.41
N PRO A 278 -8.51 7.09 -3.77
CA PRO A 278 -8.56 6.02 -2.78
C PRO A 278 -8.30 4.67 -3.45
N ILE A 279 -7.21 4.00 -3.09
CA ILE A 279 -6.90 2.66 -3.62
C ILE A 279 -7.96 1.66 -3.18
N SER A 280 -8.16 0.62 -3.98
CA SER A 280 -9.12 -0.43 -3.71
C SER A 280 -8.56 -1.80 -4.13
N ILE A 281 -9.43 -2.81 -4.13
CA ILE A 281 -9.10 -4.18 -4.50
C ILE A 281 -9.80 -4.57 -5.81
N ASP A 282 -9.37 -5.67 -6.41
CA ASP A 282 -10.18 -6.38 -7.40
C ASP A 282 -11.32 -7.12 -6.68
N ALA A 283 -12.41 -6.41 -6.42
CA ALA A 283 -13.54 -6.91 -5.64
C ALA A 283 -14.20 -8.16 -6.28
N ARG A 284 -14.12 -8.30 -7.61
CA ARG A 284 -14.76 -9.40 -8.34
C ARG A 284 -14.03 -10.71 -8.10
N SER A 285 -12.70 -10.73 -8.19
CA SER A 285 -11.94 -11.97 -7.91
C SER A 285 -12.10 -12.45 -6.46
N TYR A 286 -12.24 -11.53 -5.49
CA TYR A 286 -12.58 -11.92 -4.10
C TYR A 286 -13.97 -12.56 -3.98
N GLU A 287 -14.96 -12.05 -4.72
CA GLU A 287 -16.30 -12.65 -4.73
C GLU A 287 -16.32 -14.01 -5.42
N GLU A 288 -15.59 -14.17 -6.53
CA GLU A 288 -15.49 -15.44 -7.26
C GLU A 288 -14.88 -16.53 -6.39
N MET A 289 -13.74 -16.26 -5.73
CA MET A 289 -13.16 -17.18 -4.75
C MET A 289 -14.13 -17.48 -3.60
N ALA A 290 -14.86 -16.46 -3.10
CA ALA A 290 -15.81 -16.68 -2.01
C ALA A 290 -17.02 -17.54 -2.40
N LYS A 291 -17.30 -17.71 -3.70
CA LYS A 291 -18.34 -18.59 -4.24
C LYS A 291 -17.83 -20.00 -4.53
N ASP A 292 -16.52 -20.24 -4.45
CA ASP A 292 -15.92 -21.56 -4.65
C ASP A 292 -16.38 -22.54 -3.55
N PRO A 293 -17.01 -23.68 -3.91
CA PRO A 293 -17.44 -24.69 -2.94
C PRO A 293 -16.31 -25.21 -2.03
N ALA A 294 -15.07 -25.33 -2.53
CA ALA A 294 -13.94 -25.80 -1.76
C ALA A 294 -13.54 -24.79 -0.67
N ILE A 295 -13.57 -23.48 -0.99
CA ILE A 295 -13.30 -22.41 -0.03
C ILE A 295 -14.43 -22.30 1.00
N GLN A 296 -15.68 -22.52 0.60
CA GLN A 296 -16.82 -22.57 1.52
C GLN A 296 -16.77 -23.78 2.47
N GLU A 297 -16.33 -24.94 1.97
CA GLU A 297 -16.05 -26.11 2.83
C GLU A 297 -14.92 -25.78 3.81
N ARG A 298 -13.84 -25.16 3.33
CA ARG A 298 -12.73 -24.75 4.21
C ARG A 298 -13.20 -23.78 5.30
N ALA A 299 -14.06 -22.82 4.97
CA ALA A 299 -14.66 -21.91 5.95
C ALA A 299 -15.48 -22.66 7.02
N ARG A 300 -16.24 -23.69 6.62
CA ARG A 300 -16.98 -24.57 7.57
C ARG A 300 -16.01 -25.37 8.44
N GLN A 301 -14.95 -25.93 7.86
CA GLN A 301 -13.91 -26.64 8.60
C GLN A 301 -13.23 -25.75 9.63
N ILE A 302 -12.91 -24.49 9.28
CA ILE A 302 -12.33 -23.52 10.22
C ILE A 302 -13.25 -23.31 11.44
N ARG A 303 -14.57 -23.22 11.25
CA ARG A 303 -15.52 -23.10 12.37
C ARG A 303 -15.51 -24.35 13.26
N ALA A 304 -15.51 -25.53 12.65
CA ALA A 304 -15.45 -26.80 13.37
C ALA A 304 -14.13 -26.95 14.16
N ASP A 305 -12.99 -26.58 13.55
CA ASP A 305 -11.66 -26.61 14.18
C ASP A 305 -11.57 -25.67 15.39
N LEU A 306 -12.37 -24.60 15.41
CA LEU A 306 -12.49 -23.67 16.54
C LEU A 306 -13.53 -24.10 17.59
N GLY A 307 -14.16 -25.27 17.43
CA GLY A 307 -15.18 -25.78 18.37
C GLY A 307 -16.60 -25.29 18.10
N ASP A 308 -16.90 -24.87 16.86
CA ASP A 308 -18.20 -24.35 16.44
C ASP A 308 -18.74 -23.20 17.34
N PRO A 309 -17.95 -22.14 17.58
CA PRO A 309 -18.41 -21.01 18.38
C PRO A 309 -19.62 -20.34 17.71
N LYS A 310 -20.50 -19.72 18.50
CA LYS A 310 -21.64 -18.97 17.93
C LYS A 310 -21.16 -17.80 17.08
N THR A 311 -20.10 -17.12 17.52
CA THR A 311 -19.55 -15.95 16.85
C THR A 311 -18.04 -16.05 16.67
N ILE A 312 -17.56 -15.84 15.45
CA ILE A 312 -16.13 -15.66 15.17
C ILE A 312 -15.85 -14.20 14.91
N LEU A 313 -14.96 -13.61 15.71
CA LEU A 313 -14.36 -12.31 15.43
C LEU A 313 -13.03 -12.52 14.72
N LEU A 314 -12.73 -11.72 13.70
CA LEU A 314 -11.52 -11.84 12.91
C LEU A 314 -10.77 -10.52 12.86
N GLY A 315 -9.48 -10.58 13.19
CA GLY A 315 -8.50 -9.54 12.91
C GLY A 315 -7.43 -10.07 11.95
N VAL A 316 -7.14 -9.35 10.88
CA VAL A 316 -6.07 -9.72 9.93
C VAL A 316 -5.23 -8.49 9.65
N ASP A 317 -3.97 -8.54 10.06
CA ASP A 317 -3.05 -7.42 9.90
C ASP A 317 -1.61 -7.92 9.75
N ARG A 318 -0.74 -7.07 9.20
CA ARG A 318 0.70 -7.21 9.48
C ARG A 318 0.93 -6.86 10.95
N LEU A 319 1.87 -7.54 11.60
CA LEU A 319 2.27 -7.19 12.95
C LEU A 319 2.97 -5.82 12.94
N ASP A 320 2.19 -4.76 13.17
CA ASP A 320 2.61 -3.37 13.01
C ASP A 320 1.85 -2.50 14.02
N TYR A 321 2.56 -1.58 14.68
CA TYR A 321 2.01 -0.78 15.79
C TYR A 321 0.87 0.14 15.35
N THR A 322 0.77 0.43 14.06
CA THR A 322 -0.32 1.22 13.47
C THR A 322 -1.66 0.49 13.46
N LYS A 323 -1.67 -0.84 13.59
CA LYS A 323 -2.86 -1.69 13.36
C LYS A 323 -3.78 -1.85 14.56
N GLY A 324 -3.36 -1.35 15.72
CA GLY A 324 -4.17 -1.36 16.94
C GLY A 324 -4.55 -2.77 17.39
N ILE A 325 -3.68 -3.77 17.16
CA ILE A 325 -3.90 -5.15 17.60
C ILE A 325 -3.98 -5.21 19.14
N GLY A 326 -3.10 -4.51 19.85
CA GLY A 326 -3.19 -4.42 21.31
C GLY A 326 -4.51 -3.84 21.82
N HIS A 327 -5.09 -2.88 21.10
CA HIS A 327 -6.35 -2.23 21.48
C HIS A 327 -7.54 -3.18 21.34
N ARG A 328 -7.62 -3.97 20.26
CA ARG A 328 -8.69 -4.97 20.11
C ARG A 328 -8.54 -6.14 21.08
N LEU A 329 -7.30 -6.60 21.36
CA LEU A 329 -7.07 -7.66 22.34
C LEU A 329 -7.48 -7.19 23.74
N LYS A 330 -7.16 -5.94 24.09
CA LYS A 330 -7.60 -5.32 25.35
C LYS A 330 -9.12 -5.26 25.43
N ALA A 331 -9.80 -4.71 24.42
CA ALA A 331 -11.26 -4.61 24.41
C ALA A 331 -11.93 -5.99 24.53
N PHE A 332 -11.45 -6.99 23.78
CA PHE A 332 -11.98 -8.35 23.86
C PHE A 332 -11.71 -9.01 25.22
N GLY A 333 -10.50 -8.83 25.78
CA GLY A 333 -10.15 -9.30 27.11
C GLY A 333 -11.00 -8.68 28.22
N GLU A 334 -11.30 -7.38 28.14
CA GLU A 334 -12.20 -6.71 29.09
C GLU A 334 -13.64 -7.23 28.99
N LEU A 335 -14.15 -7.50 27.78
CA LEU A 335 -15.48 -8.11 27.60
C LEU A 335 -15.59 -9.50 28.22
N LEU A 336 -14.53 -10.31 28.14
CA LEU A 336 -14.44 -11.60 28.82
C LEU A 336 -14.40 -11.43 30.35
N ALA A 337 -13.58 -10.49 30.84
CA ALA A 337 -13.46 -10.18 32.26
C ALA A 337 -14.81 -9.75 32.88
N GLU A 338 -15.60 -9.00 32.12
CA GLU A 338 -16.93 -8.51 32.51
C GLU A 338 -18.03 -9.57 32.34
N GLY A 339 -17.73 -10.72 31.75
CA GLY A 339 -18.72 -11.76 31.45
C GLY A 339 -19.76 -11.34 30.41
N ARG A 340 -19.48 -10.29 29.62
CA ARG A 340 -20.35 -9.81 28.53
C ARG A 340 -20.16 -10.62 27.25
N VAL A 341 -19.02 -11.30 27.13
CA VAL A 341 -18.72 -12.32 26.14
C VAL A 341 -18.16 -13.53 26.89
N THR A 342 -18.44 -14.75 26.43
CA THR A 342 -17.85 -15.97 26.97
C THR A 342 -17.12 -16.75 25.88
N VAL A 343 -16.13 -17.57 26.25
CA VAL A 343 -15.28 -18.30 25.30
C VAL A 343 -16.00 -19.45 24.59
N GLU A 344 -17.12 -19.93 25.15
CA GLU A 344 -17.99 -20.92 24.51
C GLU A 344 -18.83 -20.29 23.38
N ASP A 345 -19.14 -19.00 23.51
CA ASP A 345 -20.02 -18.30 22.58
C ASP A 345 -19.24 -17.52 21.51
N ALA A 346 -18.04 -17.03 21.83
CA ALA A 346 -17.24 -16.27 20.88
C ALA A 346 -15.74 -16.54 20.97
N THR A 347 -15.09 -16.57 19.80
CA THR A 347 -13.64 -16.71 19.66
C THR A 347 -13.11 -15.57 18.80
N LEU A 348 -12.00 -14.95 19.23
CA LEU A 348 -11.25 -14.00 18.43
C LEU A 348 -10.12 -14.73 17.68
N VAL A 349 -10.17 -14.73 16.36
CA VAL A 349 -9.07 -15.16 15.49
C VAL A 349 -8.25 -13.94 15.11
N GLN A 350 -6.96 -13.93 15.43
CA GLN A 350 -6.02 -12.88 15.04
C GLN A 350 -4.91 -13.46 14.17
N VAL A 351 -4.94 -13.12 12.89
CA VAL A 351 -3.85 -13.39 11.94
C VAL A 351 -2.91 -12.18 11.95
N ALA A 352 -1.65 -12.42 12.31
CA ALA A 352 -0.59 -11.42 12.33
C ALA A 352 0.54 -11.86 11.40
N SER A 353 0.58 -11.32 10.18
CA SER A 353 1.68 -11.61 9.26
C SER A 353 2.98 -10.97 9.76
N PRO A 354 4.11 -11.70 9.84
CA PRO A 354 5.40 -11.16 10.25
C PRO A 354 5.80 -9.95 9.39
N SER A 355 6.36 -8.92 10.03
CA SER A 355 6.76 -7.70 9.32
C SER A 355 7.93 -7.03 10.03
N ARG A 356 8.98 -6.69 9.26
CA ARG A 356 10.11 -5.85 9.71
C ARG A 356 10.76 -6.36 11.00
N GLU A 357 10.93 -7.67 11.13
CA GLU A 357 11.35 -8.35 12.37
C GLU A 357 12.75 -7.95 12.89
N ARG A 358 13.54 -7.25 12.08
CA ARG A 358 14.84 -6.71 12.48
C ARG A 358 14.73 -5.37 13.23
N VAL A 359 13.63 -4.64 13.06
CA VAL A 359 13.39 -3.33 13.68
C VAL A 359 12.94 -3.51 15.13
N GLU A 360 13.58 -2.79 16.05
CA GLU A 360 13.41 -2.99 17.50
C GLU A 360 11.97 -2.78 17.99
N THR A 361 11.29 -1.72 17.52
CA THR A 361 9.90 -1.44 17.88
C THR A 361 8.95 -2.56 17.47
N TYR A 362 9.25 -3.29 16.39
CA TYR A 362 8.44 -4.42 15.93
C TYR A 362 8.65 -5.66 16.79
N LYS A 363 9.87 -5.89 17.30
CA LYS A 363 10.16 -6.97 18.25
C LYS A 363 9.42 -6.74 19.57
N GLN A 364 9.49 -5.52 20.10
CA GLN A 364 8.80 -5.15 21.34
C GLN A 364 7.27 -5.31 21.20
N LEU A 365 6.71 -4.83 20.09
CA LEU A 365 5.28 -5.02 19.80
C LEU A 365 4.91 -6.52 19.76
N ARG A 366 5.73 -7.35 19.13
CA ARG A 366 5.49 -8.79 19.08
C ARG A 366 5.41 -9.40 20.47
N ASP A 367 6.40 -9.13 21.31
CA ASP A 367 6.46 -9.64 22.68
C ASP A 367 5.23 -9.20 23.49
N GLU A 368 4.82 -7.94 23.36
CA GLU A 368 3.63 -7.41 24.02
C GLU A 368 2.33 -8.11 23.57
N ILE A 369 2.17 -8.33 22.26
CA ILE A 369 1.00 -9.00 21.69
C ILE A 369 0.96 -10.47 22.12
N GLU A 370 2.05 -11.20 21.98
CA GLU A 370 2.14 -12.62 22.35
C GLU A 370 1.91 -12.83 23.85
N LEU A 371 2.48 -11.97 24.69
CA LEU A 371 2.24 -11.98 26.14
C LEU A 371 0.76 -11.71 26.47
N THR A 372 0.15 -10.73 25.81
CA THR A 372 -1.27 -10.38 26.01
C THR A 372 -2.19 -11.52 25.61
N VAL A 373 -1.93 -12.15 24.47
CA VAL A 373 -2.66 -13.35 24.01
C VAL A 373 -2.52 -14.48 25.03
N GLY A 374 -1.30 -14.78 25.46
CA GLY A 374 -1.02 -15.83 26.45
C GLY A 374 -1.75 -15.60 27.77
N ARG A 375 -1.77 -14.35 28.26
CA ARG A 375 -2.49 -13.97 29.47
C ARG A 375 -4.01 -14.17 29.32
N ILE A 376 -4.62 -13.63 28.27
CA ILE A 376 -6.08 -13.74 28.05
C ILE A 376 -6.49 -15.21 27.90
N ASN A 377 -5.73 -16.00 27.14
CA ASN A 377 -5.99 -17.43 27.00
C ASN A 377 -5.81 -18.20 28.32
N GLY A 378 -4.82 -17.84 29.13
CA GLY A 378 -4.60 -18.45 30.45
C GLY A 378 -5.69 -18.10 31.47
N ASP A 379 -6.21 -16.87 31.44
CA ASP A 379 -7.22 -16.38 32.39
C ASP A 379 -8.63 -16.88 32.06
N TYR A 380 -8.98 -16.98 30.77
CA TYR A 380 -10.36 -17.23 30.32
C TYR A 380 -10.56 -18.49 29.48
N GLY A 381 -9.49 -19.09 28.95
CA GLY A 381 -9.59 -20.31 28.15
C GLY A 381 -10.10 -21.50 28.96
N SER A 382 -10.73 -22.44 28.28
CA SER A 382 -11.11 -23.76 28.81
C SER A 382 -10.36 -24.86 28.07
N ILE A 383 -10.50 -26.12 28.52
CA ILE A 383 -9.92 -27.28 27.82
C ILE A 383 -10.43 -27.37 26.37
N SER A 384 -11.67 -26.95 26.13
CA SER A 384 -12.35 -27.11 24.82
C SER A 384 -12.39 -25.82 23.99
N HIS A 385 -12.17 -24.65 24.59
CA HIS A 385 -12.32 -23.36 23.92
C HIS A 385 -11.19 -22.42 24.28
N THR A 386 -10.54 -21.84 23.26
CA THR A 386 -9.58 -20.77 23.43
C THR A 386 -10.27 -19.42 23.25
N ALA A 387 -9.89 -18.42 24.04
CA ALA A 387 -10.41 -17.08 23.88
C ALA A 387 -9.92 -16.47 22.56
N ILE A 388 -8.62 -16.62 22.30
CA ILE A 388 -7.93 -16.04 21.15
C ILE A 388 -7.13 -17.11 20.41
N SER A 389 -7.46 -17.33 19.14
CA SER A 389 -6.63 -18.09 18.20
C SER A 389 -5.69 -17.12 17.49
N TYR A 390 -4.43 -17.08 17.92
CA TYR A 390 -3.40 -16.19 17.38
C TYR A 390 -2.46 -16.93 16.43
N LEU A 391 -2.27 -16.38 15.24
CA LEU A 391 -1.53 -17.01 14.14
C LEU A 391 -0.47 -16.03 13.63
N HIS A 392 0.81 -16.31 13.91
CA HIS A 392 1.93 -15.47 13.50
C HIS A 392 2.62 -15.99 12.22
N HIS A 393 1.88 -16.01 11.11
CA HIS A 393 2.42 -16.34 9.79
C HIS A 393 1.55 -15.78 8.67
N GLY A 394 2.10 -15.70 7.47
CA GLY A 394 1.35 -15.37 6.27
C GLY A 394 0.46 -16.54 5.82
N TYR A 395 -0.64 -16.21 5.14
CA TYR A 395 -1.56 -17.16 4.56
C TYR A 395 -1.75 -16.88 3.06
N PRO A 396 -1.98 -17.92 2.25
CA PRO A 396 -2.39 -17.73 0.86
C PRO A 396 -3.77 -17.09 0.78
N ARG A 397 -4.08 -16.51 -0.38
CA ARG A 397 -5.27 -15.69 -0.60
C ARG A 397 -6.57 -16.47 -0.36
N GLU A 398 -6.60 -17.74 -0.77
CA GLU A 398 -7.73 -18.65 -0.64
C GLU A 398 -8.07 -18.92 0.83
N GLU A 399 -7.04 -19.14 1.67
CA GLU A 399 -7.23 -19.36 3.11
C GLU A 399 -7.69 -18.07 3.81
N MET A 400 -7.21 -16.90 3.38
CA MET A 400 -7.72 -15.62 3.88
C MET A 400 -9.18 -15.38 3.51
N VAL A 401 -9.61 -15.77 2.30
CA VAL A 401 -11.03 -15.73 1.90
C VAL A 401 -11.86 -16.70 2.75
N ALA A 402 -11.37 -17.91 3.01
CA ALA A 402 -12.05 -18.88 3.88
C ALA A 402 -12.22 -18.35 5.31
N LEU A 403 -11.18 -17.72 5.88
CA LEU A 403 -11.25 -17.05 7.19
C LEU A 403 -12.26 -15.90 7.19
N CYS A 404 -12.26 -15.05 6.16
CA CYS A 404 -13.24 -13.97 6.02
C CYS A 404 -14.68 -14.51 5.93
N LEU A 405 -14.90 -15.62 5.21
CA LEU A 405 -16.19 -16.28 5.13
C LEU A 405 -16.63 -16.86 6.48
N ALA A 406 -15.73 -17.52 7.20
CA ALA A 406 -15.98 -18.09 8.52
C ALA A 406 -16.31 -17.04 9.59
N ALA A 407 -15.73 -15.84 9.49
CA ALA A 407 -15.87 -14.78 10.47
C ALA A 407 -17.23 -14.05 10.43
N ASP A 408 -17.90 -13.91 11.57
CA ASP A 408 -19.13 -13.15 11.69
C ASP A 408 -18.87 -11.65 11.85
N VAL A 409 -17.77 -11.29 12.52
CA VAL A 409 -17.37 -9.90 12.76
C VAL A 409 -15.92 -9.69 12.33
N MET A 410 -15.67 -8.69 11.48
CA MET A 410 -14.33 -8.23 11.13
C MET A 410 -13.95 -7.02 11.99
N LEU A 411 -12.80 -7.10 12.67
CA LEU A 411 -12.25 -6.03 13.51
C LEU A 411 -11.06 -5.37 12.82
N VAL A 412 -11.28 -4.18 12.27
CA VAL A 412 -10.24 -3.34 11.68
C VAL A 412 -10.04 -2.12 12.56
N THR A 413 -9.13 -2.21 13.54
CA THR A 413 -8.98 -1.22 14.63
C THR A 413 -7.69 -0.40 14.52
N ALA A 414 -7.24 -0.13 13.29
CA ALA A 414 -5.99 0.61 13.06
C ALA A 414 -6.02 2.00 13.71
N LEU A 415 -4.95 2.36 14.42
CA LEU A 415 -4.74 3.68 15.01
C LEU A 415 -4.50 4.74 13.94
N ARG A 416 -3.87 4.34 12.84
CA ARG A 416 -3.67 5.17 11.65
C ARG A 416 -3.39 4.28 10.45
N ASP A 417 -4.14 4.41 9.36
CA ASP A 417 -3.93 3.61 8.15
C ASP A 417 -4.26 4.43 6.90
N GLY A 418 -3.39 4.35 5.88
CA GLY A 418 -3.59 5.05 4.62
C GLY A 418 -4.90 4.66 3.96
N MET A 419 -5.24 3.37 3.94
CA MET A 419 -6.50 2.86 3.40
C MET A 419 -7.07 1.70 4.22
N ASN A 420 -6.30 0.64 4.46
CA ASN A 420 -6.75 -0.67 4.95
C ASN A 420 -7.57 -1.47 3.93
N LEU A 421 -6.89 -2.26 3.10
CA LEU A 421 -7.53 -3.09 2.08
C LEU A 421 -8.25 -4.32 2.66
N VAL A 422 -7.80 -4.84 3.80
CA VAL A 422 -8.44 -5.97 4.50
C VAL A 422 -9.92 -5.69 4.78
N ALA A 423 -10.26 -4.45 5.15
CA ALA A 423 -11.66 -4.04 5.32
C ALA A 423 -12.48 -4.23 4.03
N LYS A 424 -11.90 -3.89 2.86
CA LYS A 424 -12.55 -4.04 1.55
C LYS A 424 -12.60 -5.50 1.11
N GLU A 425 -11.55 -6.28 1.40
CA GLU A 425 -11.49 -7.72 1.11
C GLU A 425 -12.59 -8.47 1.85
N TYR A 426 -12.72 -8.25 3.16
CA TYR A 426 -13.80 -8.83 3.96
C TYR A 426 -15.18 -8.53 3.34
N VAL A 427 -15.45 -7.27 3.02
CA VAL A 427 -16.72 -6.85 2.39
C VAL A 427 -16.96 -7.56 1.05
N ALA A 428 -15.92 -7.70 0.22
CA ALA A 428 -16.01 -8.36 -1.08
C ALA A 428 -16.35 -9.86 -0.97
N THR A 429 -15.86 -10.56 0.07
CA THR A 429 -16.16 -11.99 0.28
C THR A 429 -17.59 -12.27 0.76
N LYS A 430 -18.26 -11.31 1.41
CA LYS A 430 -19.60 -11.48 2.01
C LYS A 430 -20.76 -11.45 1.00
N HIS A 431 -20.75 -12.39 0.05
CA HIS A 431 -21.76 -12.51 -1.00
C HIS A 431 -23.18 -12.80 -0.46
N SER A 432 -23.31 -13.45 0.70
CA SER A 432 -24.58 -13.63 1.43
C SER A 432 -25.11 -12.32 2.05
N ASN A 433 -24.31 -11.26 2.04
CA ASN A 433 -24.51 -10.00 2.75
C ASN A 433 -24.59 -10.16 4.28
N GLU A 434 -24.14 -11.29 4.84
CA GLU A 434 -24.09 -11.47 6.30
C GLU A 434 -22.69 -11.18 6.85
N GLY A 435 -22.63 -10.78 8.11
CA GLY A 435 -21.42 -10.34 8.77
C GLY A 435 -21.38 -8.83 9.02
N VAL A 436 -20.52 -8.42 9.94
CA VAL A 436 -20.39 -7.04 10.41
C VAL A 436 -18.95 -6.59 10.32
N LEU A 437 -18.73 -5.41 9.74
CA LEU A 437 -17.43 -4.74 9.74
C LEU A 437 -17.41 -3.69 10.85
N VAL A 438 -16.51 -3.86 11.82
CA VAL A 438 -16.11 -2.83 12.78
C VAL A 438 -14.83 -2.18 12.26
N LEU A 439 -14.86 -0.86 12.05
CA LEU A 439 -13.82 -0.15 11.30
C LEU A 439 -13.40 1.13 12.01
N SER A 440 -12.10 1.28 12.23
CA SER A 440 -11.51 2.51 12.76
C SER A 440 -11.78 3.71 11.86
N GLU A 441 -12.19 4.83 12.44
CA GLU A 441 -12.31 6.12 11.72
C GLU A 441 -10.96 6.69 11.24
N PHE A 442 -9.86 6.13 11.72
CA PHE A 442 -8.49 6.52 11.35
C PHE A 442 -7.91 5.70 10.17
N ALA A 443 -8.68 4.76 9.63
CA ALA A 443 -8.36 4.08 8.37
C ALA A 443 -8.98 4.82 7.17
N GLY A 444 -8.23 5.00 6.08
CA GLY A 444 -8.75 5.65 4.87
C GLY A 444 -10.03 5.00 4.31
N ALA A 445 -10.21 3.69 4.47
CA ALA A 445 -11.41 2.97 4.06
C ALA A 445 -12.67 3.49 4.77
N ALA A 446 -12.54 4.09 5.96
CA ALA A 446 -13.69 4.69 6.66
C ALA A 446 -14.27 5.89 5.91
N ASP A 447 -13.52 6.53 5.00
CA ASP A 447 -14.05 7.61 4.14
C ASP A 447 -15.09 7.07 3.13
N GLU A 448 -14.98 5.81 2.72
CA GLU A 448 -15.90 5.16 1.76
C GLU A 448 -16.92 4.23 2.45
N LEU A 449 -16.50 3.50 3.49
CA LEU A 449 -17.24 2.42 4.13
C LEU A 449 -18.14 2.89 5.29
N LYS A 450 -18.91 3.95 5.07
CA LYS A 450 -19.74 4.61 6.11
C LYS A 450 -20.84 3.74 6.74
N ALA A 451 -21.19 2.61 6.13
CA ALA A 451 -22.18 1.68 6.68
C ALA A 451 -21.59 0.67 7.69
N ALA A 452 -20.27 0.66 7.88
CA ALA A 452 -19.58 -0.08 8.92
C ALA A 452 -19.95 0.46 10.32
N LEU A 453 -19.62 -0.28 11.38
CA LEU A 453 -19.60 0.26 12.73
C LEU A 453 -18.29 1.02 12.92
N LEU A 454 -18.34 2.33 12.72
CA LEU A 454 -17.17 3.19 12.86
C LEU A 454 -16.81 3.36 14.35
N VAL A 455 -15.53 3.20 14.67
CA VAL A 455 -15.01 3.28 16.04
C VAL A 455 -13.80 4.20 16.12
N ASN A 456 -13.66 4.87 17.26
CA ASN A 456 -12.38 5.43 17.67
C ASN A 456 -11.63 4.37 18.47
N PRO A 457 -10.51 3.80 17.97
CA PRO A 457 -9.78 2.73 18.67
C PRO A 457 -9.12 3.20 19.98
N HIS A 458 -8.99 4.51 20.21
CA HIS A 458 -8.51 5.06 21.49
C HIS A 458 -9.59 5.03 22.58
N ASP A 459 -10.87 4.90 22.20
CA ASP A 459 -11.99 4.71 23.11
C ASP A 459 -12.26 3.20 23.26
N ILE A 460 -11.61 2.58 24.25
CA ILE A 460 -11.76 1.14 24.52
C ILE A 460 -13.22 0.79 24.86
N GLU A 461 -13.93 1.64 25.60
CA GLU A 461 -15.34 1.39 25.93
C GLU A 461 -16.21 1.46 24.68
N GLY A 462 -16.02 2.48 23.84
CA GLY A 462 -16.68 2.58 22.55
C GLY A 462 -16.40 1.37 21.63
N LEU A 463 -15.16 0.86 21.64
CA LEU A 463 -14.80 -0.35 20.89
C LEU A 463 -15.51 -1.60 21.45
N LYS A 464 -15.58 -1.75 22.77
CA LYS A 464 -16.32 -2.84 23.44
C LYS A 464 -17.81 -2.84 23.07
N GLU A 465 -18.45 -1.68 23.14
CA GLU A 465 -19.86 -1.51 22.76
C GLU A 465 -20.08 -1.81 21.27
N ALA A 466 -19.15 -1.41 20.39
CA ALA A 466 -19.24 -1.73 18.97
C ALA A 466 -19.09 -3.24 18.70
N ILE A 467 -18.19 -3.92 19.43
CA ILE A 467 -18.01 -5.38 19.35
C ILE A 467 -19.30 -6.09 19.76
N LEU A 468 -19.88 -5.74 20.91
CA LEU A 468 -21.13 -6.35 21.39
C LEU A 468 -22.29 -6.11 20.44
N ARG A 469 -22.44 -4.87 19.95
CA ARG A 469 -23.42 -4.55 18.92
C ARG A 469 -23.23 -5.39 17.66
N ALA A 470 -21.98 -5.65 17.25
CA ALA A 470 -21.70 -6.47 16.08
C ALA A 470 -22.12 -7.92 16.28
N ILE A 471 -21.81 -8.49 17.46
CA ILE A 471 -22.20 -9.86 17.86
C ILE A 471 -23.71 -10.01 17.87
N GLU A 472 -24.43 -9.04 18.45
CA GLU A 472 -25.88 -9.09 18.64
C GLU A 472 -26.68 -8.60 17.41
N MET A 473 -26.02 -8.14 16.35
CA MET A 473 -26.67 -7.46 15.23
C MET A 473 -27.68 -8.37 14.52
N PRO A 474 -28.97 -7.99 14.40
CA PRO A 474 -29.94 -8.78 13.66
C PRO A 474 -29.55 -8.95 12.19
N LYS A 475 -29.75 -10.14 11.62
CA LYS A 475 -29.39 -10.47 10.22
C LYS A 475 -29.97 -9.49 9.19
N ALA A 476 -31.15 -8.92 9.43
CA ALA A 476 -31.73 -7.90 8.57
C ALA A 476 -30.90 -6.60 8.53
N GLU A 477 -30.37 -6.15 9.66
CA GLU A 477 -29.47 -5.00 9.74
C GLU A 477 -28.12 -5.31 9.11
N GLN A 478 -27.54 -6.49 9.39
CA GLN A 478 -26.28 -6.94 8.77
C GLN A 478 -26.37 -6.86 7.25
N ARG A 479 -27.41 -7.49 6.67
CA ARG A 479 -27.66 -7.50 5.21
C ARG A 479 -27.85 -6.10 4.63
N LYS A 480 -28.52 -5.20 5.35
CA LYS A 480 -28.69 -3.80 4.89
C LYS A 480 -27.34 -3.08 4.82
N ARG A 481 -26.53 -3.18 5.87
CA ARG A 481 -25.20 -2.54 5.94
C ARG A 481 -24.25 -3.12 4.91
N MET A 482 -24.15 -4.45 4.86
CA MET A 482 -23.22 -5.14 3.97
C MET A 482 -23.53 -4.88 2.49
N ARG A 483 -24.81 -4.81 2.08
CA ARG A 483 -25.17 -4.38 0.71
C ARG A 483 -24.65 -2.98 0.37
N SER A 484 -24.74 -2.04 1.31
CA SER A 484 -24.23 -0.68 1.11
C SER A 484 -22.70 -0.66 1.01
N LEU A 485 -22.01 -1.43 1.84
CA LEU A 485 -20.55 -1.56 1.81
C LEU A 485 -20.09 -2.17 0.49
N ARG A 486 -20.70 -3.29 0.10
CA ARG A 486 -20.40 -4.01 -1.14
C ARG A 486 -20.62 -3.14 -2.36
N LYS A 487 -21.74 -2.41 -2.42
CA LYS A 487 -21.98 -1.46 -3.52
C LYS A 487 -20.80 -0.50 -3.70
N ARG A 488 -20.27 0.07 -2.62
CA ARG A 488 -19.11 0.97 -2.70
C ARG A 488 -17.82 0.28 -3.14
N VAL A 489 -17.50 -0.88 -2.58
CA VAL A 489 -16.27 -1.62 -2.91
C VAL A 489 -16.27 -2.09 -4.39
N PHE A 490 -17.42 -2.46 -4.94
CA PHE A 490 -17.54 -2.89 -6.34
C PHE A 490 -17.66 -1.73 -7.33
N GLU A 491 -18.15 -0.55 -6.92
CA GLU A 491 -18.16 0.66 -7.76
C GLU A 491 -16.77 1.31 -7.84
N ASN A 492 -16.05 1.33 -6.73
CA ASN A 492 -14.72 1.92 -6.59
C ASN A 492 -13.68 0.82 -6.46
N ASP A 493 -13.53 -0.01 -7.48
CA ASP A 493 -12.52 -1.07 -7.50
C ASP A 493 -11.12 -0.54 -7.87
N VAL A 494 -10.15 -1.45 -7.95
CA VAL A 494 -8.77 -1.07 -8.22
C VAL A 494 -8.53 -0.57 -9.64
N ALA A 495 -9.35 -1.00 -10.60
CA ALA A 495 -9.31 -0.51 -11.97
C ALA A 495 -9.83 0.92 -12.07
N ALA A 496 -10.87 1.26 -11.29
CA ALA A 496 -11.36 2.64 -11.18
C ALA A 496 -10.30 3.58 -10.56
N TRP A 497 -9.57 3.10 -9.54
CA TRP A 497 -8.47 3.84 -8.93
C TRP A 497 -7.36 4.16 -9.94
N SER A 498 -6.83 3.15 -10.63
CA SER A 498 -5.72 3.32 -11.57
C SER A 498 -6.12 4.17 -12.78
N SER A 499 -7.30 3.92 -13.34
CA SER A 499 -7.83 4.69 -14.48
C SER A 499 -7.99 6.17 -14.14
N SER A 500 -8.48 6.49 -12.93
CA SER A 500 -8.64 7.87 -12.46
C SER A 500 -7.30 8.59 -12.35
N PHE A 501 -6.29 7.93 -11.77
CA PHE A 501 -4.94 8.49 -11.64
C PHE A 501 -4.29 8.71 -13.01
N LEU A 502 -4.29 7.69 -13.86
CA LEU A 502 -3.67 7.74 -15.19
C LEU A 502 -4.37 8.75 -16.11
N ALA A 503 -5.68 8.96 -15.98
CA ALA A 503 -6.41 9.98 -16.72
C ALA A 503 -6.03 11.42 -16.33
N ASP A 504 -5.71 11.68 -15.05
CA ASP A 504 -5.15 12.96 -14.63
C ASP A 504 -3.70 13.12 -15.14
N LEU A 505 -2.92 12.04 -15.15
CA LEU A 505 -1.54 12.03 -15.66
C LEU A 505 -1.46 12.29 -17.18
N GLY A 506 -2.31 11.63 -17.97
CA GLY A 506 -2.40 11.87 -19.42
C GLY A 506 -2.82 13.30 -19.79
N ARG A 507 -3.64 13.95 -18.96
CA ARG A 507 -4.00 15.37 -19.15
C ARG A 507 -2.83 16.31 -18.93
N THR A 508 -1.95 16.02 -17.97
CA THR A 508 -0.74 16.83 -17.76
C THR A 508 0.24 16.73 -18.92
N HIS A 509 0.34 15.54 -19.55
CA HIS A 509 1.13 15.34 -20.76
C HIS A 509 0.64 16.21 -21.93
N ALA A 510 -0.67 16.17 -22.24
CA ALA A 510 -1.25 16.95 -23.33
C ALA A 510 -1.09 18.48 -23.15
N ALA A 511 -1.14 18.99 -21.92
CA ALA A 511 -0.93 20.41 -21.64
C ALA A 511 0.51 20.86 -21.90
N SER A 512 1.51 19.99 -21.71
CA SER A 512 2.92 20.31 -21.95
C SER A 512 3.28 20.41 -23.45
N ILE A 513 2.54 19.72 -24.32
CA ILE A 513 2.75 19.72 -25.79
C ILE A 513 2.20 21.01 -26.43
N HIS A 514 1.15 21.62 -25.85
CA HIS A 514 0.49 22.80 -26.41
C HIS A 514 1.08 24.17 -25.98
N GLU A 515 2.10 24.21 -25.13
CA GLU A 515 2.75 25.46 -24.66
C GLU A 515 4.07 25.83 -25.39
N GLY A 516 4.38 25.20 -26.54
CA GLY A 516 5.47 25.68 -27.41
C GLY A 516 4.99 26.85 -28.28
N PRO A 517 5.64 28.02 -28.29
CA PRO A 517 5.37 29.01 -29.32
C PRO A 517 5.90 28.46 -30.65
N ASP A 518 5.10 28.55 -31.71
CA ASP A 518 5.63 28.55 -33.08
C ASP A 518 6.72 29.63 -33.12
N GLU A 519 7.99 29.23 -33.21
CA GLU A 519 9.06 30.17 -33.55
C GLU A 519 8.74 30.69 -34.95
N GLU A 520 8.16 31.89 -35.02
CA GLU A 520 8.20 32.72 -36.22
C GLU A 520 9.66 32.79 -36.67
N VAL A 521 9.93 32.14 -37.80
CA VAL A 521 11.18 32.23 -38.53
C VAL A 521 11.39 33.70 -38.89
N VAL A 522 12.21 34.40 -38.11
CA VAL A 522 12.69 35.74 -38.47
C VAL A 522 13.72 35.53 -39.58
N GLU A 523 13.31 35.78 -40.82
CA GLU A 523 14.24 35.88 -41.95
C GLU A 523 15.25 37.01 -41.71
N PRO A 524 16.55 36.83 -42.05
CA PRO A 524 17.51 37.90 -41.91
C PRO A 524 17.27 38.97 -42.98
N LEU A 525 17.05 40.21 -42.54
CA LEU A 525 17.15 41.40 -43.39
C LEU A 525 18.55 41.42 -44.03
N MET A 526 18.59 41.25 -45.35
CA MET A 526 19.79 41.52 -46.14
C MET A 526 20.07 43.03 -46.11
N ASP A 527 21.27 43.37 -45.62
CA ASP A 527 21.93 44.65 -45.85
C ASP A 527 22.11 44.85 -47.37
N GLU A 528 21.39 45.80 -47.96
CA GLU A 528 21.83 46.48 -49.18
C GLU A 528 22.25 47.90 -48.83
N GLY A 529 23.56 48.11 -48.80
CA GLY A 529 24.17 49.43 -48.77
C GLY A 529 24.41 49.97 -50.18
N TRP A 530 24.08 51.26 -50.34
CA TRP A 530 24.46 52.23 -51.38
C TRP A 530 23.82 52.14 -52.76
#